data_AF-A0A8S8XYF5-F1
#
_entry.id   AF-A0A8S8XYF5-F1
#
_cell.length_a   1.000
_cell.length_b   1.000
_cell.length_c   1.000
_cell.angle_alpha   90.00
_cell.angle_beta   90.00
_cell.angle_gamma   90.00
#
_symmetry.space_group_name_H-M   'P 1'
#
loop_
_entity.id
_entity.type
_entity.pdbx_description
1 polymer ?
#
loop_
_entity_poly.entity_id
_entity_poly.type
_entity_poly.pdbx_seq_one_letter_code
_entity_poly.pdbx_strand_id
1 'polypeptide(L)'
;MLNILTFLQRHVGPSDDDVIAMLAELGFSSMSEFINNVIPDSIVFNSTLKVGDGVSEQEAIKILKSYASKNKVYKSYLGNGYYGTITPGVIKRNILENPGWYTQYTPYQAEIAQVGWKHC
;
A
#
# COMPACT_ATOMS: atom_id res chain seq x y z
N MET A 1 2.78 -1.05 25.40
CA MET A 1 3.35 -0.41 24.19
C MET A 1 2.86 -1.19 22.99
N LEU A 2 2.05 -0.58 22.12
CA LEU A 2 1.56 -1.23 20.89
C LEU A 2 2.73 -1.33 19.89
N ASN A 3 2.98 -2.54 19.40
CA ASN A 3 4.19 -2.89 18.68
C ASN A 3 4.18 -2.37 17.22
N ILE A 4 4.94 -1.30 16.95
CA ILE A 4 5.07 -0.65 15.64
C ILE A 4 5.59 -1.62 14.56
N LEU A 5 6.37 -2.64 14.96
CA LEU A 5 7.00 -3.61 14.05
C LEU A 5 6.00 -4.53 13.34
N THR A 6 4.75 -4.60 13.82
CA THR A 6 3.73 -5.52 13.30
C THR A 6 3.23 -5.19 11.89
N PHE A 7 3.31 -3.93 11.43
CA PHE A 7 2.93 -3.60 10.06
C PHE A 7 4.04 -3.95 9.07
N LEU A 8 5.29 -3.60 9.40
CA LEU A 8 6.45 -3.88 8.54
C LEU A 8 6.57 -5.38 8.23
N GLN A 9 6.42 -6.23 9.24
CA GLN A 9 6.47 -7.69 9.11
C GLN A 9 5.30 -8.30 8.31
N ARG A 10 4.17 -7.59 8.19
CA ARG A 10 3.04 -8.04 7.34
C ARG A 10 3.13 -7.50 5.92
N HIS A 11 3.85 -6.41 5.74
CA HIS A 11 4.00 -5.76 4.44
C HIS A 11 5.17 -6.32 3.65
N VAL A 12 6.30 -6.56 4.30
CA VAL A 12 7.49 -7.18 3.71
C VAL A 12 7.37 -8.69 3.82
N GLY A 13 7.29 -9.37 2.68
CA GLY A 13 7.06 -10.82 2.62
C GLY A 13 8.24 -11.68 3.07
N PRO A 14 9.48 -11.44 2.58
CA PRO A 14 10.65 -12.23 2.96
C PRO A 14 10.95 -12.13 4.46
N SER A 15 11.17 -13.27 5.10
CA SER A 15 11.70 -13.35 6.46
C SER A 15 13.21 -13.04 6.49
N ASP A 16 13.76 -12.83 7.68
CA ASP A 16 15.20 -12.60 7.84
C ASP A 16 16.03 -13.77 7.26
N ASP A 17 15.56 -15.01 7.44
CA ASP A 17 16.21 -16.21 6.88
C ASP A 17 16.13 -16.23 5.34
N ASP A 18 14.99 -15.85 4.76
CA ASP A 18 14.84 -15.73 3.31
C ASP A 18 15.78 -14.67 2.74
N VAL A 19 15.91 -13.53 3.44
CA VAL A 19 16.81 -12.43 3.03
C VAL A 19 18.27 -12.89 3.06
N ILE A 20 18.68 -13.61 4.12
CA ILE A 20 20.04 -14.17 4.21
C ILE A 20 20.29 -15.15 3.06
N ALA A 21 19.35 -16.05 2.78
CA ALA A 21 19.49 -17.03 1.70
C ALA A 21 19.57 -16.36 0.32
N MET A 22 18.72 -15.36 0.05
CA MET A 22 18.75 -14.61 -1.21
C MET A 22 20.03 -13.80 -1.39
N LEU A 23 20.55 -13.18 -0.32
CA LEU A 23 21.81 -12.44 -0.38
C LEU A 23 22.99 -13.36 -0.64
N ALA A 24 23.02 -14.53 0.00
CA ALA A 24 24.07 -15.53 -0.22
C ALA A 24 24.08 -16.04 -1.67
N GLU A 25 22.92 -16.29 -2.27
CA GLU A 25 22.81 -16.68 -3.69
C GLU A 25 23.35 -15.59 -4.63
N LEU A 26 23.16 -14.31 -4.27
CA LEU A 26 23.70 -13.18 -5.01
C LEU A 26 25.18 -12.89 -4.69
N GLY A 27 25.79 -13.61 -3.74
CA GLY A 27 27.19 -13.45 -3.34
C GLY A 27 27.45 -12.29 -2.36
N PHE A 28 26.41 -11.76 -1.70
CA PHE A 28 26.53 -10.66 -0.73
C PHE A 28 26.38 -11.15 0.71
N SER A 29 27.13 -10.53 1.63
CA SER A 29 27.09 -10.86 3.06
C SER A 29 26.05 -10.06 3.84
N SER A 30 25.55 -8.95 3.28
CA SER A 30 24.56 -8.09 3.91
C SER A 30 23.76 -7.24 2.92
N MET A 31 22.59 -6.77 3.36
CA MET A 31 21.77 -5.83 2.59
C MET A 31 22.50 -4.50 2.32
N SER A 32 23.29 -4.02 3.27
CA SER A 32 24.08 -2.79 3.11
C SER A 32 25.14 -2.93 2.01
N GLU A 33 25.82 -4.08 1.95
CA GLU A 33 26.80 -4.39 0.90
C GLU A 33 26.12 -4.43 -0.48
N PHE A 34 24.97 -5.10 -0.58
CA PHE A 34 24.18 -5.16 -1.81
C PHE A 34 23.74 -3.77 -2.30
N ILE A 35 23.20 -2.93 -1.41
CA ILE A 35 22.75 -1.57 -1.77
C ILE A 35 23.91 -0.71 -2.29
N ASN A 36 25.05 -0.74 -1.61
CA ASN A 36 26.24 0.03 -2.01
C ASN A 36 26.81 -0.42 -3.37
N ASN A 37 26.58 -1.67 -3.77
CA ASN A 37 27.01 -2.17 -5.08
C ASN A 37 26.03 -1.76 -6.20
N VAL A 38 24.73 -1.70 -5.91
CA VAL A 38 23.67 -1.41 -6.89
C VAL A 38 23.46 0.08 -7.13
N ILE A 39 23.54 0.91 -6.08
CA ILE A 39 23.26 2.34 -6.15
C ILE A 39 24.58 3.13 -6.15
N PRO A 40 24.89 3.92 -7.19
CA PRO A 40 26.10 4.72 -7.22
C PRO A 40 26.15 5.77 -6.11
N ASP A 41 27.30 5.91 -5.43
CA ASP A 41 27.52 6.86 -4.33
C ASP A 41 27.12 8.31 -4.66
N SER A 42 27.21 8.71 -5.93
CA SER A 42 26.84 10.05 -6.39
C SER A 42 25.37 10.41 -6.18
N ILE A 43 24.48 9.42 -6.05
CA ILE A 43 23.04 9.63 -5.89
C ILE A 43 22.48 8.99 -4.60
N VAL A 44 23.30 8.34 -3.78
CA VAL A 44 22.86 7.73 -2.52
C VAL A 44 22.42 8.82 -1.54
N PHE A 45 21.24 8.63 -0.96
CA PHE A 45 20.71 9.52 0.06
C PHE A 45 21.28 9.16 1.45
N ASN A 46 22.32 9.87 1.87
CA ASN A 46 23.10 9.58 3.10
C ASN A 46 22.48 10.12 4.40
N SER A 47 21.17 10.34 4.45
CA SER A 47 20.51 10.85 5.66
C SER A 47 19.21 10.12 5.96
N THR A 48 18.67 10.30 7.15
CA THR A 48 17.39 9.69 7.52
C THR A 48 16.23 10.52 6.97
N LEU A 49 15.20 9.83 6.47
CA LEU A 49 13.96 10.49 6.04
C LEU A 49 13.29 11.18 7.24
N LYS A 50 13.03 12.49 7.12
CA LYS A 50 12.37 13.29 8.17
C LYS A 50 10.85 13.17 8.10
N VAL A 51 10.33 11.93 8.21
CA VAL A 51 8.90 11.61 8.10
C VAL A 51 8.20 11.35 9.44
N GLY A 52 8.95 11.43 10.54
CA GLY A 52 8.46 11.14 11.88
C GLY A 52 8.51 9.64 12.20
N ASP A 53 8.10 9.30 13.42
CA ASP A 53 8.10 7.91 13.88
C ASP A 53 6.94 7.11 13.29
N GLY A 54 7.20 5.83 13.02
CA GLY A 54 6.15 4.90 12.62
C GLY A 54 5.11 4.71 13.72
N VAL A 55 3.86 4.52 13.31
CA VAL A 55 2.74 4.18 14.21
C VAL A 55 2.24 2.77 13.91
N SER A 56 1.65 2.11 14.91
CA SER A 56 0.96 0.84 14.68
C SER A 56 -0.26 1.02 13.76
N GLU A 57 -0.69 -0.04 13.08
CA GLU A 57 -1.86 0.00 12.19
C GLU A 57 -3.13 0.49 12.90
N GLN A 58 -3.37 0.04 14.15
CA GLN A 58 -4.52 0.48 14.93
C GLN A 58 -4.47 1.98 15.24
N GLU A 59 -3.29 2.49 15.60
CA GLU A 59 -3.10 3.91 15.88
C GLU A 59 -3.22 4.75 14.61
N ALA A 60 -2.70 4.28 13.47
CA ALA A 60 -2.87 4.93 12.17
C ALA A 60 -4.35 5.13 11.83
N ILE A 61 -5.18 4.09 11.99
CA ILE A 61 -6.64 4.18 11.76
C ILE A 61 -7.28 5.20 12.69
N LYS A 62 -6.87 5.25 13.96
CA LYS A 62 -7.40 6.21 14.95
C LYS A 62 -7.02 7.65 14.59
N ILE A 63 -5.76 7.89 14.23
CA ILE A 63 -5.26 9.20 13.77
C ILE A 63 -6.05 9.65 12.53
N LEU A 64 -6.18 8.79 11.52
CA LEU A 64 -6.91 9.11 10.30
C LEU A 64 -8.38 9.42 10.57
N LYS A 65 -9.04 8.66 11.45
CA LYS A 65 -10.41 8.98 11.90
C LYS A 65 -10.51 10.34 12.58
N SER A 66 -9.51 10.74 13.37
CA SER A 66 -9.47 12.05 14.03
C SER A 66 -9.33 13.22 13.05
N TYR A 67 -8.70 12.99 11.90
CA TYR A 67 -8.61 13.99 10.84
C TYR A 67 -9.90 14.03 10.03
N ALA A 68 -10.43 12.86 9.65
CA ALA A 68 -11.67 12.74 8.90
C ALA A 68 -12.87 13.37 9.64
N SER A 69 -12.91 13.31 10.98
CA SER A 69 -13.98 13.89 11.79
C SER A 69 -14.05 15.42 11.74
N LYS A 70 -12.99 16.09 11.27
CA LYS A 70 -12.97 17.55 11.08
C LYS A 70 -13.71 17.98 9.81
N ASN A 71 -13.95 17.05 8.88
CA ASN A 71 -14.65 17.34 7.63
C ASN A 71 -16.15 17.52 7.89
N LYS A 72 -16.77 18.48 7.19
CA LYS A 72 -18.22 18.72 7.23
C LYS A 72 -18.86 18.18 5.96
N VAL A 73 -19.72 17.17 6.10
CA VAL A 73 -20.44 16.56 4.98
C VAL A 73 -21.76 17.32 4.77
N TYR A 74 -21.85 18.08 3.68
CA TYR A 74 -23.06 18.81 3.30
C TYR A 74 -23.80 18.12 2.15
N LYS A 75 -25.09 18.46 1.99
CA LYS A 75 -25.81 18.21 0.74
C LYS A 75 -25.35 19.25 -0.29
N SER A 76 -24.38 18.87 -1.11
CA SER A 76 -23.79 19.77 -2.11
C SER A 76 -24.59 19.72 -3.42
N TYR A 77 -25.13 20.86 -3.84
CA TYR A 77 -25.82 21.05 -5.13
C TYR A 77 -25.05 21.97 -6.08
N LEU A 78 -23.73 22.07 -5.89
CA LEU A 78 -22.85 22.94 -6.69
C LEU A 78 -22.72 22.48 -8.14
N GLY A 79 -22.98 21.20 -8.44
CA GLY A 79 -22.84 20.64 -9.79
C GLY A 79 -21.38 20.65 -10.26
N ASN A 80 -21.15 21.16 -11.49
CA ASN A 80 -19.83 21.25 -12.12
C ASN A 80 -19.14 19.88 -12.33
N GLY A 81 -19.91 18.87 -12.76
CA GLY A 81 -19.38 17.55 -13.10
C GLY A 81 -19.33 16.55 -11.94
N TYR A 82 -19.67 16.97 -10.72
CA TYR A 82 -19.81 16.07 -9.57
C TYR A 82 -21.19 16.19 -8.94
N TYR A 83 -21.85 15.04 -8.79
CA TYR A 83 -23.21 14.95 -8.25
C TYR A 83 -23.25 13.86 -7.19
N GLY A 84 -23.90 14.15 -6.06
CA GLY A 84 -24.09 13.16 -5.00
C GLY A 84 -24.89 11.96 -5.51
N THR A 85 -24.48 10.76 -5.11
CA THR A 85 -25.14 9.50 -5.51
C THR A 85 -25.20 8.52 -4.33
N ILE A 86 -26.10 7.54 -4.43
CA ILE A 86 -26.17 6.41 -3.51
C ILE A 86 -25.43 5.25 -4.16
N THR A 87 -24.24 4.92 -3.64
CA THR A 87 -23.54 3.69 -4.05
C THR A 87 -24.28 2.48 -3.48
N PRO A 88 -24.81 1.56 -4.31
CA PRO A 88 -25.50 0.37 -3.82
C PRO A 88 -24.61 -0.44 -2.87
N GLY A 89 -25.14 -0.85 -1.72
CA GLY A 89 -24.36 -1.54 -0.69
C GLY A 89 -23.69 -2.82 -1.20
N VAL A 90 -24.36 -3.55 -2.11
CA VAL A 90 -23.83 -4.76 -2.75
C VAL A 90 -22.58 -4.48 -3.60
N ILE A 91 -22.55 -3.35 -4.31
CA ILE A 91 -21.39 -2.92 -5.12
C ILE A 91 -20.26 -2.48 -4.20
N LYS A 92 -20.56 -1.66 -3.20
CA LYS A 92 -19.58 -1.19 -2.23
C LYS A 92 -18.86 -2.35 -1.55
N ARG A 93 -19.61 -3.33 -1.02
CA ARG A 93 -19.04 -4.43 -0.24
C ARG A 93 -18.31 -5.47 -1.09
N ASN A 94 -18.86 -5.83 -2.26
CA ASN A 94 -18.38 -6.98 -3.02
C ASN A 94 -17.42 -6.62 -4.16
N ILE A 95 -17.37 -5.35 -4.57
CA ILE A 95 -16.47 -4.86 -5.62
C ILE A 95 -15.45 -3.89 -5.02
N LEU A 96 -15.89 -2.73 -4.51
CA LEU A 96 -14.97 -1.67 -4.06
C LEU A 96 -14.11 -2.08 -2.85
N GLU A 97 -14.68 -2.80 -1.89
CA GLU A 97 -14.01 -3.25 -0.67
C GLU A 97 -13.47 -4.69 -0.77
N ASN A 98 -13.41 -5.26 -1.98
CA ASN A 98 -12.96 -6.63 -2.20
C ASN A 98 -11.60 -6.66 -2.93
N PRO A 99 -10.53 -7.21 -2.32
CA PRO A 99 -9.21 -7.24 -2.93
C PRO A 99 -9.19 -7.98 -4.28
N GLY A 100 -10.04 -8.99 -4.50
CA GLY A 100 -10.12 -9.68 -5.80
C GLY A 100 -10.59 -8.80 -6.97
N TRP A 101 -11.05 -7.57 -6.68
CA TRP A 101 -11.49 -6.60 -7.68
C TRP A 101 -10.53 -5.41 -7.86
N TYR A 102 -9.67 -5.12 -6.88
CA TYR A 102 -8.80 -3.92 -6.92
C TYR A 102 -7.31 -4.21 -6.85
N THR A 103 -6.87 -5.46 -6.65
CA THR A 103 -5.43 -5.79 -6.62
C THR A 103 -4.88 -6.12 -7.99
N GLN A 104 -5.72 -6.52 -8.94
CA GLN A 104 -5.33 -6.74 -10.33
C GLN A 104 -4.91 -5.44 -11.01
N TYR A 105 -3.97 -5.56 -11.96
CA TYR A 105 -3.56 -4.46 -12.82
C TYR A 105 -4.21 -4.57 -14.21
N THR A 106 -3.69 -3.81 -15.19
CA THR A 106 -4.11 -3.89 -16.59
C THR A 106 -4.12 -5.35 -17.05
N PRO A 107 -5.22 -5.82 -17.66
CA PRO A 107 -5.42 -7.24 -17.89
C PRO A 107 -4.71 -7.73 -19.16
N TYR A 108 -3.38 -7.65 -19.17
CA TYR A 108 -2.51 -8.06 -20.29
C TYR A 108 -2.62 -9.55 -20.64
N GLN A 109 -2.95 -10.39 -19.66
CA GLN A 109 -3.18 -11.83 -19.85
C GLN A 109 -4.68 -12.11 -19.87
N ALA A 110 -5.25 -12.23 -21.07
CA ALA A 110 -6.69 -12.32 -21.25
C ALA A 110 -7.30 -13.58 -20.60
N GLU A 111 -6.60 -14.72 -20.62
CA GLU A 111 -7.09 -16.03 -20.17
C GLU A 111 -7.45 -16.05 -18.68
N ILE A 112 -6.68 -15.30 -17.87
CA ILE A 112 -6.85 -15.24 -16.42
C ILE A 112 -7.53 -13.95 -15.94
N ALA A 113 -7.86 -13.03 -16.85
CA ALA A 113 -8.41 -11.72 -16.51
C ALA A 113 -9.83 -11.48 -17.06
N GLN A 114 -10.48 -12.51 -17.61
CA GLN A 114 -11.81 -12.40 -18.24
C GLN A 114 -12.87 -11.70 -17.38
N VAL A 115 -12.77 -11.76 -16.04
CA VAL A 115 -13.68 -11.07 -15.11
C VAL A 115 -13.60 -9.55 -15.25
N GLY A 116 -12.40 -9.00 -15.40
CA GLY A 116 -12.19 -7.57 -15.67
C GLY A 116 -12.57 -7.17 -17.10
N TRP A 117 -12.35 -8.06 -18.07
CA TRP A 117 -12.70 -7.81 -19.48
C TRP A 117 -14.21 -7.81 -19.76
N LYS A 118 -14.97 -8.72 -19.15
CA LYS A 118 -16.40 -8.91 -19.47
C LYS A 118 -17.33 -7.80 -18.94
N HIS A 119 -16.82 -6.93 -18.08
CA HIS A 119 -17.59 -5.86 -17.44
C HIS A 119 -17.11 -4.44 -17.82
N CYS A 120 -16.18 -4.34 -18.78
CA CYS A 120 -15.83 -3.09 -19.47
C CYS A 120 -16.60 -2.95 -20.78
#